data_AF-A0A973GVE7-F1
#
_entry.id   AF-A0A973GVE7-F1
#
_cell.length_a   1.000
_cell.length_b   1.000
_cell.length_c   1.000
_cell.angle_alpha   90.00
_cell.angle_beta   90.00
_cell.angle_gamma   90.00
#
_symmetry.space_group_name_H-M   'P 1'
#
loop_
_entity.id
_entity.type
_entity.pdbx_description
1 polymer ?
#
loop_
_entity_poly.entity_id
_entity_poly.type
_entity_poly.pdbx_seq_one_letter_code
_entity_poly.pdbx_strand_id
1 'polypeptide(L)'
;MARPVAYAVDRSAGGRTIGSRTAPYTGALILVFVITHLIKFRFVDKMTINDFTILSNTFADFNFWTVFYVVGVTIVAVHVSHGFWSLFQTLGLSHPKYMPVVERLAVVFSLIIGIGFASIPVFLFLSL
;
A
#
# COMPACT_ATOMS: atom_id res chain seq x y z
N MET A 1 5.34 -33.09 -14.75
CA MET A 1 6.28 -33.19 -15.90
C MET A 1 6.04 -31.98 -16.79
N ALA A 2 7.04 -31.12 -16.97
CA ALA A 2 6.95 -29.97 -17.87
C ALA A 2 7.18 -30.42 -19.32
N ARG A 3 6.45 -29.84 -20.27
CA ARG A 3 6.52 -30.23 -21.70
C ARG A 3 7.89 -29.87 -22.28
N PRO A 4 8.59 -30.76 -23.00
CA PRO A 4 9.94 -30.53 -23.54
C PRO A 4 9.98 -29.58 -24.75
N VAL A 5 8.86 -28.99 -25.13
CA VAL A 5 8.74 -28.11 -26.30
C VAL A 5 8.44 -26.70 -25.82
N ALA A 6 9.34 -25.76 -26.14
CA ALA A 6 9.17 -24.34 -25.88
C ALA A 6 7.81 -23.86 -26.43
N TYR A 7 7.09 -23.07 -25.64
CA TYR A 7 5.79 -22.56 -26.05
C TYR A 7 5.96 -21.59 -27.22
N ALA A 8 5.23 -21.84 -28.32
CA ALA A 8 5.21 -20.97 -29.48
C ALA A 8 4.63 -19.57 -29.19
N VAL A 9 3.92 -19.43 -28.06
CA VAL A 9 3.40 -18.17 -27.55
C VAL A 9 3.57 -18.17 -26.04
N ASP A 10 4.29 -17.19 -25.51
CA ASP A 10 4.39 -16.96 -24.07
C ASP A 10 3.08 -16.31 -23.57
N ARG A 11 2.01 -17.11 -23.53
CA ARG A 11 0.73 -16.72 -22.93
C ARG A 11 0.72 -17.20 -21.50
N SER A 12 0.95 -16.27 -20.57
CA SER A 12 0.67 -16.51 -19.16
C SER A 12 -0.80 -16.90 -18.99
N ALA A 13 -1.08 -18.09 -18.49
CA ALA A 13 -2.43 -18.47 -18.08
C ALA A 13 -2.97 -17.41 -17.10
N GLY A 14 -4.03 -16.71 -17.48
CA GLY A 14 -4.66 -15.67 -16.66
C GLY A 14 -4.26 -14.21 -16.96
N GLY A 15 -3.35 -13.95 -17.91
CA GLY A 15 -2.98 -12.58 -18.31
C GLY A 15 -2.33 -11.77 -17.18
N ARG A 16 -1.00 -11.87 -17.02
CA ARG A 16 -0.26 -11.12 -15.98
C ARG A 16 -0.44 -9.60 -16.15
N THR A 17 -1.30 -9.00 -15.32
CA THR A 17 -1.42 -7.55 -15.22
C THR A 17 -0.15 -6.96 -14.60
N ILE A 18 0.13 -5.67 -14.87
CA ILE A 18 1.27 -4.96 -14.26
C ILE A 18 1.19 -5.04 -12.73
N GLY A 19 -0.03 -4.91 -12.17
CA GLY A 19 -0.27 -5.03 -10.73
C GLY A 19 0.13 -6.39 -10.15
N SER A 20 -0.13 -7.49 -10.84
CA SER A 20 0.30 -8.83 -10.39
C SER A 20 1.83 -8.97 -10.42
N ARG A 21 2.51 -8.34 -11.37
CA ARG A 21 3.99 -8.38 -11.46
C ARG A 21 4.66 -7.59 -10.34
N THR A 22 4.07 -6.49 -9.90
CA THR A 22 4.65 -5.62 -8.86
C THR A 22 4.22 -6.00 -7.45
N ALA A 23 3.13 -6.75 -7.27
CA ALA A 23 2.55 -7.07 -5.96
C ALA A 23 3.52 -7.71 -4.93
N PRO A 24 4.40 -8.67 -5.29
CA PRO A 24 5.36 -9.22 -4.33
C PRO A 24 6.37 -8.17 -3.85
N TYR A 25 6.82 -7.29 -4.75
CA TYR A 25 7.77 -6.23 -4.44
C TYR A 25 7.13 -5.15 -3.56
N THR A 26 5.92 -4.69 -3.90
CA THR A 26 5.21 -3.71 -3.06
C THR A 26 4.86 -4.30 -1.70
N GLY A 27 4.49 -5.58 -1.62
CA GLY A 27 4.28 -6.28 -0.35
C GLY A 27 5.53 -6.33 0.53
N ALA A 28 6.69 -6.64 -0.04
CA ALA A 28 7.96 -6.63 0.69
C ALA A 28 8.35 -5.23 1.18
N LEU A 29 8.15 -4.19 0.36
CA LEU A 29 8.37 -2.79 0.77
C LEU A 29 7.42 -2.37 1.90
N ILE A 30 6.16 -2.80 1.85
CA ILE A 30 5.17 -2.56 2.92
C ILE A 30 5.60 -3.23 4.21
N LEU A 31 6.16 -4.43 4.16
CA LEU A 31 6.65 -5.11 5.37
C LEU A 31 7.72 -4.27 6.08
N VAL A 32 8.70 -3.74 5.34
CA VAL A 32 9.73 -2.84 5.88
C VAL A 32 9.10 -1.55 6.42
N PHE A 33 8.17 -0.96 5.67
CA PHE A 33 7.44 0.24 6.08
C PHE A 33 6.68 0.03 7.40
N VAL A 34 5.92 -1.06 7.53
CA VAL A 34 5.11 -1.35 8.71
C VAL A 34 6.00 -1.63 9.92
N ILE A 35 7.08 -2.40 9.79
CA ILE A 35 7.99 -2.68 10.90
C ILE A 35 8.58 -1.37 11.44
N THR A 36 9.15 -0.55 10.56
CA THR A 36 9.76 0.73 10.95
C THR A 36 8.75 1.72 11.50
N HIS A 37 7.56 1.80 10.89
CA HIS A 37 6.43 2.61 11.36
C HIS A 37 5.99 2.22 12.79
N LEU A 38 5.81 0.92 13.04
CA LEU A 38 5.39 0.43 14.36
C LEU A 38 6.47 0.69 15.42
N ILE A 39 7.75 0.47 15.11
CA ILE A 39 8.84 0.78 16.03
C ILE A 39 8.84 2.27 16.40
N LYS A 40 8.67 3.16 15.41
CA LYS A 40 8.72 4.62 15.60
C LYS A 40 7.51 5.16 16.38
N PHE A 41 6.29 4.69 16.08
CA PHE A 41 5.07 5.30 16.62
C PHE A 41 4.30 4.44 17.63
N ARG A 42 4.38 3.11 17.53
CA ARG A 42 3.61 2.20 18.39
C ARG A 42 4.43 1.71 19.59
N PHE A 43 5.68 1.33 19.39
CA PHE A 43 6.52 0.69 20.41
C PHE A 43 7.47 1.64 21.13
N VAL A 44 7.40 2.94 20.85
CA VAL A 44 8.06 3.97 21.66
C VAL A 44 7.42 4.04 23.06
N ASP A 45 8.22 4.36 24.08
CA ASP A 45 7.71 4.56 25.44
C ASP A 45 6.81 5.81 25.50
N LYS A 46 5.60 5.63 26.04
CA LYS A 46 4.55 6.65 26.14
C LYS A 46 4.20 6.99 27.59
N MET A 47 5.02 6.57 28.56
CA MET A 47 4.78 6.88 29.97
C MET A 47 4.82 8.38 30.27
N THR A 48 5.64 9.15 29.53
CA THR A 48 5.85 10.58 29.75
C THR A 48 5.55 11.46 28.53
N ILE A 49 5.39 10.86 27.34
CA ILE A 49 5.19 11.58 26.08
C ILE A 49 3.91 11.06 25.42
N ASN A 50 3.02 11.97 25.04
CA ASN A 50 1.79 11.61 24.34
C ASN A 50 2.01 11.40 22.83
N ASP A 51 1.04 10.77 22.17
CA ASP A 51 1.10 10.47 20.73
C ASP A 51 1.24 11.73 19.88
N PHE A 52 0.52 12.78 20.24
CA PHE A 52 0.56 14.04 19.50
C PHE A 52 1.97 14.63 19.47
N THR A 53 2.69 14.66 20.60
CA THR A 53 4.08 15.14 20.66
C THR A 53 5.01 14.28 19.81
N ILE A 54 4.84 12.95 19.81
CA ILE A 54 5.65 12.05 18.97
C ILE A 54 5.42 12.35 17.48
N LEU A 55 4.16 12.51 17.07
CA LEU A 55 3.78 12.85 15.69
C LEU A 55 4.31 14.24 15.31
N SER A 56 4.01 15.26 16.10
CA SER A 56 4.43 16.64 15.86
C SER A 56 5.95 16.75 15.76
N ASN A 57 6.71 16.13 16.67
CA ASN A 57 8.18 16.14 16.59
C ASN A 57 8.72 15.37 15.37
N THR A 58 8.05 14.30 14.95
CA THR A 58 8.49 13.51 13.80
C THR A 58 8.27 14.24 12.49
N PHE A 59 7.16 15.00 12.39
CA PHE A 59 6.72 15.67 11.17
C PHE A 59 6.84 17.21 11.21
N ALA A 60 7.49 17.77 12.24
CA ALA A 60 7.69 19.22 12.39
C ALA A 60 8.42 19.84 11.18
N ASP A 61 9.38 19.10 10.62
CA ASP A 61 10.16 19.53 9.48
C ASP A 61 9.99 18.58 8.29
N PHE A 62 10.28 19.08 7.09
CA PHE A 62 10.41 18.25 5.90
C PHE A 62 11.71 17.42 5.94
N ASN A 63 11.68 16.35 6.74
CA ASN A 63 12.81 15.47 6.99
C ASN A 63 12.66 14.11 6.29
N PHE A 64 13.64 13.23 6.50
CA PHE A 64 13.63 11.87 5.98
C PHE A 64 12.35 11.09 6.35
N TRP A 65 11.87 11.22 7.59
CA TRP A 65 10.68 10.49 8.06
C TRP A 65 9.41 10.94 7.35
N THR A 66 9.27 12.23 7.06
CA THR A 66 8.15 12.78 6.28
C THR A 66 8.11 12.16 4.87
N VAL A 67 9.25 12.16 4.17
CA VAL A 67 9.36 11.57 2.83
C VAL A 67 9.13 10.06 2.87
N PHE A 68 9.78 9.36 3.81
CA PHE A 68 9.64 7.92 4.00
C PHE A 68 8.17 7.53 4.24
N TYR A 69 7.47 8.29 5.07
CA TYR A 69 6.07 8.03 5.39
C TYR A 69 5.16 8.23 4.17
N VAL A 70 5.28 9.35 3.46
CA VAL A 70 4.46 9.63 2.27
C VAL A 70 4.69 8.60 1.16
N VAL A 71 5.96 8.23 0.92
CA VAL A 71 6.30 7.17 -0.05
C VAL A 71 5.73 5.82 0.41
N GLY A 72 5.86 5.48 1.69
CA GLY A 72 5.31 4.24 2.25
C GLY A 72 3.79 4.14 2.09
N VAL A 73 3.06 5.21 2.45
CA VAL A 73 1.60 5.30 2.28
C VAL A 73 1.21 5.19 0.79
N THR A 74 1.98 5.79 -0.11
CA THR A 74 1.75 5.68 -1.56
C THR A 74 1.90 4.24 -2.04
N ILE A 75 2.94 3.53 -1.59
CA ILE A 75 3.14 2.11 -1.91
C ILE A 75 2.00 1.26 -1.35
N VAL A 76 1.56 1.53 -0.12
CA VAL A 76 0.38 0.87 0.48
C VAL A 76 -0.86 1.10 -0.36
N ALA A 77 -1.14 2.33 -0.79
CA ALA A 77 -2.30 2.64 -1.63
C ALA A 77 -2.26 1.86 -2.96
N VAL A 78 -1.10 1.80 -3.62
CA VAL A 78 -0.92 1.00 -4.85
C VAL A 78 -1.16 -0.50 -4.56
N HIS A 79 -0.57 -1.04 -3.50
CA HIS A 79 -0.73 -2.46 -3.15
C HIS A 79 -2.17 -2.81 -2.81
N VAL A 80 -2.86 -1.98 -2.02
CA VAL A 80 -4.27 -2.17 -1.66
C VAL A 80 -5.16 -2.05 -2.89
N SER A 81 -4.87 -1.12 -3.82
CA SER A 81 -5.67 -0.97 -5.03
C SER A 81 -5.68 -2.23 -5.88
N HIS A 82 -4.56 -2.96 -5.94
CA HIS A 82 -4.48 -4.25 -6.61
C HIS A 82 -5.00 -5.40 -5.75
N GLY A 83 -4.59 -5.45 -4.48
CA GLY A 83 -4.94 -6.49 -3.52
C GLY A 83 -6.46 -6.62 -3.34
N PHE A 84 -7.15 -5.49 -3.24
CA PHE A 84 -8.57 -5.44 -2.96
C PHE A 84 -9.41 -6.14 -4.02
N TRP A 85 -9.24 -5.83 -5.32
CA TRP A 85 -10.00 -6.53 -6.36
C TRP A 85 -9.49 -7.96 -6.60
N SER A 86 -8.17 -8.20 -6.46
CA SER A 86 -7.60 -9.55 -6.64
C SER A 86 -8.09 -10.55 -5.59
N LEU A 87 -8.46 -10.07 -4.39
CA LEU A 87 -9.10 -10.88 -3.35
C LEU A 87 -10.39 -11.53 -3.86
N PHE A 88 -11.21 -10.81 -4.62
CA PHE A 88 -12.45 -11.35 -5.19
C PHE A 88 -12.16 -12.49 -6.17
N GLN A 89 -11.05 -12.42 -6.90
CA GLN A 89 -10.63 -13.52 -7.77
C GLN A 89 -10.17 -14.74 -6.96
N THR A 90 -9.35 -14.54 -5.94
CA THR A 90 -8.85 -15.61 -5.07
C THR A 90 -9.99 -16.30 -4.30
N LEU A 91 -11.03 -15.56 -3.93
CA LEU A 91 -12.23 -16.09 -3.27
C LEU A 91 -13.23 -16.77 -4.23
N GLY A 92 -12.95 -16.79 -5.54
CA GLY A 92 -13.85 -17.37 -6.55
C GLY A 92 -15.05 -16.49 -6.91
N LEU A 93 -15.08 -15.24 -6.43
CA LEU A 93 -16.10 -14.22 -6.73
C LEU A 93 -15.74 -13.40 -7.98
N SER A 94 -15.06 -14.00 -8.96
CA SER A 94 -14.69 -13.31 -10.20
C SER A 94 -15.80 -13.45 -11.24
N HIS A 95 -16.44 -12.34 -11.64
CA HIS A 95 -17.45 -12.34 -12.69
C HIS A 95 -17.38 -11.10 -13.60
N PRO A 96 -17.47 -11.25 -14.94
CA PRO A 96 -17.33 -10.13 -15.89
C PRO A 96 -18.31 -8.98 -15.67
N LYS A 97 -19.51 -9.26 -15.16
CA LYS A 97 -20.56 -8.25 -14.93
C LYS A 97 -20.20 -7.20 -13.87
N TYR A 98 -19.53 -7.60 -12.78
CA TYR A 98 -19.30 -6.70 -11.64
C TYR A 98 -17.82 -6.44 -11.33
N MET A 99 -16.89 -7.26 -11.83
CA MET A 99 -15.44 -7.03 -11.64
C MET A 99 -14.97 -5.64 -12.09
N PRO A 100 -15.45 -5.06 -13.22
CA PRO A 100 -15.06 -3.69 -13.60
C PRO A 100 -15.46 -2.63 -12.57
N VAL A 101 -16.56 -2.85 -11.85
CA VAL A 101 -17.00 -1.95 -10.77
C VAL A 101 -16.12 -2.15 -9.55
N VAL A 102 -15.84 -3.40 -9.18
CA VAL A 102 -14.95 -3.75 -8.05
C VAL A 102 -13.55 -3.15 -8.24
N GLU A 103 -12.98 -3.23 -9.45
CA GLU A 103 -11.68 -2.64 -9.76
C GLU A 103 -11.67 -1.12 -9.60
N ARG A 104 -12.72 -0.41 -10.07
CA ARG A 104 -12.82 1.04 -9.87
C ARG A 104 -12.99 1.41 -8.40
N LEU A 105 -13.82 0.67 -7.67
CA LEU A 105 -13.99 0.86 -6.23
C LEU A 105 -12.69 0.62 -5.48
N ALA A 106 -11.90 -0.38 -5.87
CA ALA A 106 -10.58 -0.65 -5.29
C ALA A 106 -9.65 0.56 -5.43
N VAL A 107 -9.60 1.19 -6.61
CA VAL A 107 -8.80 2.39 -6.87
C VAL A 107 -9.29 3.57 -6.04
N VAL A 108 -10.60 3.87 -6.07
CA VAL A 108 -11.18 5.00 -5.32
C VAL A 108 -10.95 4.83 -3.81
N PHE A 109 -11.24 3.64 -3.27
CA PHE A 109 -11.00 3.30 -1.88
C PHE A 109 -9.54 3.53 -1.49
N SER A 110 -8.60 3.04 -2.31
CA SER A 110 -7.18 3.16 -2.03
C SER A 110 -6.68 4.61 -2.11
N LEU A 111 -7.22 5.42 -3.02
CA LEU A 111 -6.91 6.84 -3.10
C LEU A 111 -7.41 7.60 -1.88
N ILE A 112 -8.64 7.34 -1.44
CA ILE A 112 -9.20 7.99 -0.24
C ILE A 112 -8.33 7.69 0.99
N ILE A 113 -8.00 6.41 1.19
CA ILE A 113 -7.16 6.00 2.32
C ILE A 113 -5.74 6.57 2.17
N GLY A 114 -5.13 6.49 0.98
CA GLY A 114 -3.79 7.03 0.72
C GLY A 114 -3.69 8.53 0.97
N ILE A 115 -4.63 9.31 0.44
CA ILE A 115 -4.70 10.77 0.66
C ILE A 115 -4.97 11.08 2.13
N GLY A 116 -5.89 10.34 2.76
CA GLY A 116 -6.23 10.52 4.17
C GLY A 116 -5.04 10.31 5.10
N PHE A 117 -4.20 9.30 4.85
CA PHE A 117 -2.98 9.11 5.63
C PHE A 117 -1.87 10.10 5.24
N ALA A 118 -1.68 10.37 3.95
CA ALA A 118 -0.66 11.31 3.48
C ALA A 118 -0.92 12.76 3.94
N SER A 119 -2.17 13.12 4.26
CA SER A 119 -2.50 14.45 4.77
C SER A 119 -2.03 14.69 6.21
N ILE A 120 -1.78 13.63 7.01
CA ILE A 120 -1.33 13.76 8.41
C ILE A 120 -0.05 14.60 8.53
N PRO A 121 1.08 14.25 7.87
CA PRO A 121 2.29 15.07 7.93
C PRO A 121 2.10 16.47 7.35
N VAL A 122 1.28 16.61 6.30
CA VAL A 122 0.98 17.93 5.70
C VAL A 122 0.24 18.82 6.70
N PHE A 123 -0.75 18.27 7.39
CA PHE A 123 -1.51 18.99 8.40
C PHE A 123 -0.62 19.43 9.57
N LEU A 124 0.25 18.54 10.06
CA LEU A 124 1.17 18.87 11.15
C LEU A 124 2.20 19.92 10.73
N PHE A 125 2.77 19.81 9.53
CA PHE A 125 3.70 20.81 9.01
C PHE A 125 3.07 22.20 8.84
N LEU A 126 1.79 22.28 8.50
CA LEU A 126 1.09 23.57 8.34
C LEU A 126 0.55 24.15 9.66
N SER A 127 0.44 23.34 10.72
CA SER A 127 -0.17 23.74 12.00
C SER A 127 0.84 24.06 13.10
N LEU A 128 2.13 23.78 12.86
CA LEU A 128 3.25 24.02 13.77
C LEU A 128 4.10 25.18 13.25
#